data_AF-A0A8T4QDV0-F1
#
_entry.id   AF-A0A8T4QDV0-F1
#
_cell.length_a   1.000
_cell.length_b   1.000
_cell.length_c   1.000
_cell.angle_alpha   90.00
_cell.angle_beta   90.00
_cell.angle_gamma   90.00
#
_symmetry.space_group_name_H-M   'P 1'
#
loop_
_entity.id
_entity.type
_entity.pdbx_description
1 polymer ?
#
loop_
_entity_poly.entity_id
_entity_poly.type
_entity_poly.pdbx_seq_one_letter_code
_entity_poly.pdbx_strand_id
1 'polypeptide(L)'
;MECNDINCPEHGRLKTKGATFYGSVISDKMNKTVTVQWPRKIYIPKYERYQIRLSKIKAHNPPCINAKMGDYVKIKETRPLSKTKNFVVEEILGQKEYVQIQHQELLTKTEREKAKVKKTPQIDESEEQ
;
A
#
# COMPACT_ATOMS: atom_id res chain seq x y z
N MET A 1 8.76 -24.65 -10.91
CA MET A 1 8.34 -23.26 -10.63
C MET A 1 9.28 -22.35 -11.37
N GLU A 2 9.17 -22.32 -12.69
CA GLU A 2 10.08 -21.58 -13.56
C GLU A 2 9.24 -20.64 -14.42
N CYS A 3 9.67 -19.39 -14.48
CA CYS A 3 8.98 -18.35 -15.23
C CYS A 3 9.97 -17.77 -16.25
N ASN A 4 9.70 -17.97 -17.54
CA ASN A 4 10.53 -17.44 -18.64
C ASN A 4 10.20 -15.96 -18.98
N ASP A 5 9.57 -15.22 -18.06
CA ASP A 5 9.22 -13.82 -18.28
C ASP A 5 10.39 -12.89 -17.95
N ILE A 6 10.83 -12.11 -18.93
CA ILE A 6 11.92 -11.12 -18.79
C ILE A 6 11.57 -10.06 -17.74
N ASN A 7 10.27 -9.78 -17.56
CA ASN A 7 9.76 -8.78 -16.62
C ASN A 7 9.46 -9.36 -15.22
N CYS A 8 9.84 -10.60 -14.95
CA CYS A 8 9.73 -11.18 -13.61
C CYS A 8 10.81 -10.59 -12.68
N PRO A 9 10.49 -10.27 -11.40
CA PRO A 9 11.47 -9.76 -10.45
C PRO A 9 12.43 -10.85 -9.96
N GLU A 10 11.95 -12.09 -9.77
CA GLU A 10 12.75 -13.21 -9.24
C GLU A 10 13.58 -13.91 -10.33
N HIS A 11 12.97 -14.22 -11.47
CA HIS A 11 13.58 -15.04 -12.52
C HIS A 11 14.01 -14.22 -13.75
N GLY A 12 13.61 -12.94 -13.82
CA GLY A 12 13.85 -12.07 -14.95
C GLY A 12 14.99 -11.09 -14.70
N ARG A 13 15.09 -10.09 -15.58
CA ARG A 13 16.09 -8.99 -15.45
C ARG A 13 15.49 -7.76 -14.78
N LEU A 14 14.24 -7.83 -14.32
CA LEU A 14 13.54 -6.66 -13.82
C LEU A 14 14.00 -6.31 -12.40
N LYS A 15 14.66 -5.16 -12.26
CA LYS A 15 15.00 -4.61 -10.95
C LYS A 15 13.81 -3.85 -10.37
N THR A 16 13.38 -4.25 -9.18
CA THR A 16 12.44 -3.47 -8.36
C THR A 16 13.14 -2.36 -7.60
N LYS A 17 12.54 -1.17 -7.52
CA LYS A 17 13.07 -0.01 -6.79
C LYS A 17 11.94 0.87 -6.28
N GLY A 18 12.15 1.61 -5.20
CA GLY A 18 11.17 2.59 -4.72
C GLY A 18 10.15 2.02 -3.73
N ALA A 19 8.97 2.62 -3.70
CA ALA A 19 7.98 2.36 -2.65
C ALA A 19 7.25 1.03 -2.82
N THR A 20 6.86 0.45 -1.68
CA THR A 20 6.03 -0.77 -1.62
C THR A 20 4.60 -0.39 -1.24
N PHE A 21 3.63 -0.98 -1.93
CA PHE A 21 2.20 -0.78 -1.70
C PHE A 21 1.51 -2.12 -1.44
N TYR A 22 0.47 -2.07 -0.62
CA TYR A 22 -0.35 -3.22 -0.27
C TYR A 22 -1.78 -2.97 -0.73
N GLY A 23 -2.40 -3.93 -1.40
CA GLY A 23 -3.74 -3.76 -1.94
C GLY A 23 -4.43 -5.07 -2.28
N SER A 24 -5.69 -4.96 -2.67
CA SER A 24 -6.53 -6.08 -3.12
C SER A 24 -6.65 -6.09 -4.65
N VAL A 25 -6.60 -7.28 -5.24
CA VAL A 25 -6.79 -7.47 -6.69
C VAL A 25 -8.27 -7.38 -7.04
N ILE A 26 -8.64 -6.38 -7.84
CA ILE A 26 -10.02 -6.20 -8.34
C ILE A 26 -10.26 -7.02 -9.61
N SER A 27 -9.27 -7.09 -10.49
CA SER A 27 -9.47 -7.69 -11.81
C SER A 27 -8.19 -8.31 -12.34
N ASP A 28 -8.30 -9.53 -12.86
CA ASP A 28 -7.25 -10.27 -13.57
C ASP A 28 -7.68 -10.59 -15.02
N LYS A 29 -8.40 -9.67 -15.66
CA LYS A 29 -8.90 -9.88 -17.03
C LYS A 29 -7.84 -9.65 -18.11
N MET A 30 -6.72 -9.02 -17.75
CA MET A 30 -5.68 -8.64 -18.71
C MET A 30 -4.53 -9.64 -18.65
N ASN A 31 -3.99 -10.01 -19.82
CA ASN A 31 -2.84 -10.90 -19.88
C ASN A 31 -1.64 -10.33 -19.08
N LYS A 32 -1.12 -11.15 -18.16
CA LYS A 32 0.05 -10.85 -17.31
C LYS A 32 -0.07 -9.55 -16.53
N THR A 33 -1.28 -9.11 -16.19
CA THR A 33 -1.53 -7.83 -15.52
C THR A 33 -2.77 -7.87 -14.67
N VAL A 34 -2.60 -7.43 -13.43
CA VAL A 34 -3.68 -7.29 -12.46
C VAL A 34 -3.96 -5.82 -12.17
N THR A 35 -5.23 -5.50 -11.92
CA THR A 35 -5.63 -4.19 -11.39
C THR A 35 -5.78 -4.31 -9.89
N VAL A 36 -5.02 -3.51 -9.15
CA VAL A 36 -4.99 -3.52 -7.69
C VAL A 36 -5.52 -2.21 -7.15
N GLN A 37 -6.38 -2.30 -6.14
CA GLN A 37 -6.83 -1.16 -5.36
C GLN A 37 -6.30 -1.18 -3.93
N TRP A 38 -6.04 0.00 -3.41
CA TRP A 38 -5.87 0.20 -1.98
C TRP A 38 -6.72 1.37 -1.49
N PRO A 39 -7.41 1.22 -0.35
CA PRO A 39 -8.12 2.32 0.29
C PRO A 39 -7.15 3.19 1.09
N ARG A 40 -7.35 4.51 1.03
CA ARG A 40 -6.72 5.47 1.94
C ARG A 40 -7.77 6.36 2.57
N LYS A 41 -7.65 6.60 3.88
CA LYS A 41 -8.51 7.53 4.62
C LYS A 41 -7.94 8.94 4.48
N ILE A 42 -8.77 9.87 4.02
CA ILE A 42 -8.40 11.29 3.87
C ILE A 42 -9.34 12.11 4.73
N TYR A 43 -8.77 13.00 5.53
CA TYR A 43 -9.53 13.96 6.32
C TYR A 43 -10.04 15.10 5.43
N ILE A 44 -11.33 15.40 5.51
CA ILE A 44 -11.93 16.56 4.86
C ILE A 44 -12.06 17.68 5.90
N PRO A 45 -11.24 18.74 5.83
CA PRO A 45 -11.21 19.75 6.88
C PRO A 45 -12.53 20.50 7.02
N LYS A 46 -13.22 20.79 5.90
CA LYS A 46 -14.50 21.51 5.91
C LYS A 46 -15.60 20.82 6.72
N TYR A 47 -15.61 19.49 6.73
CA TYR A 47 -16.69 18.69 7.35
C TYR A 47 -16.23 17.90 8.58
N GLU A 48 -14.95 18.04 8.96
CA GLU A 48 -14.33 17.32 10.07
C GLU A 48 -14.57 15.80 10.04
N ARG A 49 -14.68 15.24 8.83
CA ARG A 49 -15.00 13.84 8.57
C ARG A 49 -13.93 13.20 7.71
N TYR A 50 -13.74 11.89 7.89
CA TYR A 50 -12.87 11.09 7.03
C TYR A 50 -13.66 10.49 5.88
N GLN A 51 -13.11 10.58 4.67
CA GLN A 51 -13.58 9.82 3.52
C GLN A 51 -12.57 8.73 3.13
N ILE A 52 -13.07 7.65 2.56
CA ILE A 52 -12.24 6.59 1.97
C ILE A 52 -12.07 6.91 0.48
N ARG A 53 -10.84 7.11 0.02
CA ARG A 53 -10.52 7.16 -1.41
C ARG A 53 -9.87 5.87 -1.86
N LEU A 54 -10.32 5.37 -3.00
CA LEU A 54 -9.78 4.17 -3.65
C LEU A 54 -8.91 4.60 -4.83
N SER A 55 -7.64 4.23 -4.81
CA SER A 55 -6.74 4.37 -5.96
C SER A 55 -6.62 3.02 -6.65
N LYS A 56 -6.56 3.01 -7.99
CA LYS A 56 -6.38 1.80 -8.80
C LYS A 56 -5.08 1.89 -9.59
N ILE A 57 -4.27 0.84 -9.54
CA ILE A 57 -3.01 0.72 -10.30
C ILE A 57 -3.00 -0.58 -11.08
N LYS A 58 -2.36 -0.56 -12.24
CA LYS A 58 -2.06 -1.78 -13.02
C LYS A 58 -0.66 -2.26 -12.67
N ALA A 59 -0.57 -3.49 -12.21
CA ALA A 59 0.70 -4.15 -11.90
C ALA A 59 0.93 -5.33 -12.84
N HIS A 60 2.19 -5.57 -13.19
CA HIS A 60 2.57 -6.79 -13.90
C HIS A 60 2.46 -7.99 -12.96
N ASN A 61 1.77 -9.02 -13.44
CA ASN A 61 1.58 -10.29 -12.74
C ASN A 61 2.47 -11.33 -13.44
N PRO A 62 3.60 -11.73 -12.83
CA PRO A 62 4.44 -12.77 -13.41
C PRO A 62 3.79 -14.14 -13.22
N PRO A 63 3.99 -15.08 -14.15
CA PRO A 63 3.33 -16.39 -14.11
C PRO A 63 3.77 -17.26 -12.91
N CYS A 64 4.90 -16.94 -12.27
CA CYS A 64 5.32 -17.63 -11.04
C CYS A 64 4.43 -17.33 -9.83
N ILE A 65 3.86 -16.12 -9.76
CA ILE A 65 2.99 -15.69 -8.65
C ILE A 65 1.53 -15.95 -9.01
N ASN A 66 1.13 -15.59 -10.24
CA ASN A 66 -0.21 -15.81 -10.77
C ASN A 66 -1.34 -15.36 -9.82
N ALA A 67 -1.27 -14.10 -9.37
CA ALA A 67 -2.26 -13.51 -8.47
C ALA A 67 -3.66 -13.45 -9.13
N LYS A 68 -4.69 -13.87 -8.40
CA LYS A 68 -6.07 -13.94 -8.88
C LYS A 68 -6.93 -12.84 -8.26
N MET A 69 -8.17 -12.73 -8.77
CA MET A 69 -9.15 -11.79 -8.23
C MET A 69 -9.48 -12.12 -6.77
N GLY A 70 -9.47 -11.11 -5.91
CA GLY A 70 -9.75 -11.28 -4.47
C GLY A 70 -8.50 -11.46 -3.60
N ASP A 71 -7.33 -11.72 -4.20
CA ASP A 71 -6.09 -11.84 -3.45
C ASP A 71 -5.61 -10.49 -2.91
N TYR A 72 -4.96 -10.52 -1.75
CA TYR A 72 -4.19 -9.39 -1.23
C TYR A 72 -2.75 -9.55 -1.69
N VAL A 73 -2.20 -8.48 -2.24
CA VAL A 73 -0.88 -8.52 -2.87
C VAL A 73 0.00 -7.39 -2.38
N LYS A 74 1.28 -7.73 -2.25
CA LYS A 74 2.37 -6.78 -2.09
C LYS A 74 2.91 -6.42 -3.45
N ILE A 75 2.95 -5.13 -3.73
CA ILE A 75 3.34 -4.57 -5.01
C ILE A 75 4.50 -3.62 -4.80
N LYS A 76 5.44 -3.62 -5.73
CA LYS A 76 6.58 -2.72 -5.70
C LYS A 76 6.70 -1.92 -6.97
N GLU A 77 7.21 -0.72 -6.83
CA GLU A 77 7.52 0.16 -7.92
C GLU A 77 8.70 -0.37 -8.76
N THR A 78 8.67 -0.10 -10.06
CA THR A 78 9.71 -0.48 -11.01
C THR A 78 9.95 0.64 -12.02
N ARG A 79 10.90 0.43 -12.94
CA ARG A 79 10.91 1.22 -14.18
C ARG A 79 9.55 1.08 -14.89
N PRO A 80 9.11 2.07 -15.68
CA PRO A 80 7.91 1.91 -16.50
C PRO A 80 8.03 0.69 -17.42
N LEU A 81 7.08 -0.25 -17.31
CA LEU A 81 6.95 -1.41 -18.20
C LEU A 81 6.04 -1.09 -19.39
N SER A 82 5.10 -0.17 -19.18
CA SER A 82 4.15 0.30 -20.18
C SER A 82 3.65 1.70 -19.80
N LYS A 83 2.76 2.29 -20.60
CA LYS A 83 2.15 3.61 -20.34
C LYS A 83 1.48 3.73 -18.97
N THR A 84 0.92 2.63 -18.45
CA THR A 84 0.16 2.61 -17.19
C THR A 84 0.65 1.56 -16.19
N LYS A 85 1.69 0.79 -16.54
CA LYS A 85 2.21 -0.31 -15.73
C LYS A 85 3.62 0.06 -15.25
N ASN A 86 3.70 0.47 -13.99
CA ASN A 86 4.94 0.92 -13.36
C ASN A 86 5.26 0.11 -12.10
N PHE A 87 4.53 -0.99 -11.92
CA PHE A 87 4.48 -1.76 -10.70
C PHE A 87 4.47 -3.25 -11.02
N VAL A 88 5.01 -4.05 -10.11
CA VAL A 88 5.07 -5.50 -10.21
C VAL A 88 4.61 -6.13 -8.90
N VAL A 89 3.86 -7.23 -9.02
CA VAL A 89 3.46 -8.05 -7.88
C VAL A 89 4.69 -8.84 -7.42
N GLU A 90 5.07 -8.70 -6.15
CA GLU A 90 6.16 -9.49 -5.53
C GLU A 90 5.60 -10.72 -4.81
N GLU A 91 4.49 -10.57 -4.10
CA GLU A 91 4.01 -11.60 -3.18
C GLU A 91 2.49 -11.54 -3.00
N ILE A 92 1.86 -12.70 -2.83
CA ILE A 92 0.46 -12.83 -2.39
C ILE A 92 0.48 -12.99 -0.87
N LEU A 93 -0.14 -12.05 -0.18
CA LEU A 93 -0.16 -12.03 1.28
C LEU A 93 -1.28 -12.91 1.82
N GLY A 94 -0.97 -13.65 2.88
CA GLY A 94 -1.98 -14.38 3.66
C GLY A 94 -2.83 -13.44 4.51
N GLN A 95 -4.04 -13.89 4.89
CA GLN A 95 -4.96 -13.11 5.74
C GLN A 95 -4.33 -12.64 7.08
N LYS A 96 -3.35 -13.37 7.61
CA LYS A 96 -2.67 -13.09 8.89
C LYS A 96 -1.70 -11.90 8.81
N GLU A 97 -1.01 -11.73 7.69
CA GLU A 97 0.00 -10.69 7.49
C GLU A 97 -0.64 -9.31 7.31
N TYR A 98 -1.84 -9.27 6.73
CA TYR A 98 -2.65 -8.05 6.55
C TYR A 98 -3.01 -7.37 7.88
N VAL A 99 -3.38 -8.14 8.90
CA VAL A 99 -3.78 -7.61 10.22
C VAL A 99 -2.59 -7.00 10.95
N GLN A 100 -1.39 -7.58 10.80
CA GLN A 100 -0.17 -7.10 11.44
C GLN A 100 0.30 -5.75 10.89
N ILE A 101 0.19 -5.54 9.58
CA ILE A 101 0.51 -4.25 8.93
C ILE A 101 -0.43 -3.16 9.45
N GLN A 102 -1.74 -3.44 9.55
CA GLN A 102 -2.70 -2.48 10.11
C GLN A 102 -2.45 -2.17 11.59
N HIS A 103 -2.04 -3.17 12.37
CA HIS A 103 -1.75 -3.00 13.79
C HIS A 103 -0.50 -2.14 14.03
N GLN A 104 0.55 -2.29 13.22
CA GLN A 104 1.75 -1.44 13.30
C GLN A 104 1.47 0.03 12.91
N GLU A 105 0.61 0.26 11.91
CA GLU A 105 0.17 1.61 11.55
C GLU A 105 -0.65 2.30 12.65
N LEU A 106 -1.40 1.54 13.46
CA LEU A 106 -2.15 2.09 14.59
C LEU A 106 -1.21 2.50 15.74
N LEU A 107 -0.25 1.63 16.08
CA LEU A 107 0.71 1.88 17.16
C LEU A 107 1.53 3.16 16.92
N THR A 108 2.05 3.35 15.71
CA THR A 108 2.82 4.57 15.32
C THR A 108 1.99 5.85 15.34
N LYS A 109 0.67 5.79 15.09
CA LYS A 109 -0.24 6.95 15.17
C LYS A 109 -0.46 7.37 16.63
N THR A 110 -0.72 6.43 17.52
CA THR A 110 -0.84 6.69 18.96
C THR A 110 0.42 7.31 19.56
N GLU A 111 1.61 6.85 19.14
CA GLU A 111 2.88 7.40 19.62
C GLU A 111 3.11 8.86 19.17
N ARG A 112 2.74 9.20 17.92
CA ARG A 112 2.80 10.58 17.41
C ARG A 112 1.80 11.52 18.07
N GLU A 113 0.62 11.02 18.43
CA GLU A 113 -0.38 11.79 19.20
C GLU A 113 0.10 12.06 20.64
N LYS A 114 0.63 11.05 21.33
CA LYS A 114 1.26 11.22 22.65
C LYS A 114 2.43 12.22 22.62
N ALA A 115 3.20 12.25 21.53
CA ALA A 115 4.29 13.21 21.35
C ALA A 115 3.82 14.66 21.13
N LYS A 116 2.62 14.88 20.55
CA LYS A 116 2.02 16.22 20.41
C LYS A 116 1.50 16.76 21.74
N VAL A 117 0.87 15.91 22.55
CA VAL A 117 0.35 16.30 23.87
C VAL A 117 1.48 16.75 24.81
N LYS A 118 2.61 16.03 24.84
CA LYS A 118 3.80 16.40 25.65
C LYS A 118 4.45 17.73 25.26
N LYS A 119 4.16 18.26 24.06
CA LYS A 119 4.76 19.49 23.53
C LYS A 119 3.85 20.72 23.70
N THR A 120 2.67 20.55 24.28
CA THR A 120 1.76 21.66 24.59
C THR A 120 2.14 22.15 25.99
N PRO A 121 2.68 23.37 26.16
CA PRO A 121 3.01 23.88 27.49
C PRO A 121 1.72 23.97 28.32
N GLN A 122 1.77 23.50 29.57
CA GLN A 122 0.73 23.78 30.56
C GLN A 122 0.75 25.29 30.78
N ILE A 123 -0.33 25.97 30.43
CA ILE A 123 -0.54 27.37 30.82
C ILE A 123 -1.02 27.28 32.28
N ASP A 124 -0.17 27.64 33.22
CA ASP A 124 -0.54 27.75 34.63
C ASP A 124 -1.58 28.87 34.77
N GLU A 125 -2.75 28.53 35.32
CA GLU A 125 -3.88 29.44 35.60
C GLU A 125 -3.55 30.38 36.78
N SER A 126 -2.46 31.14 36.70
CA SER A 126 -2.02 32.01 37.80
C SER A 126 -1.56 33.40 37.35
N GLU A 127 -2.31 34.09 36.50
CA GLU A 127 -2.17 35.55 36.30
C GLU A 127 -3.54 36.21 36.00
N GLU A 128 -4.44 36.17 36.98
CA GLU A 128 -5.55 37.15 37.10
C GLU A 128 -5.70 37.55 38.58
N GLN A 129 -4.75 38.31 39.12
CA GLN A 129 -4.96 39.24 40.26
C GLN A 129 -3.99 40.42 40.16
#